data_AF-A0A811TAW7-F1
#
_entry.id   AF-A0A811TAW7-F1
#
_cell.length_a   1.000
_cell.length_b   1.000
_cell.length_c   1.000
_cell.angle_alpha   90.00
_cell.angle_beta   90.00
_cell.angle_gamma   90.00
#
_symmetry.space_group_name_H-M   'P 1'
#
loop_
_entity.id
_entity.type
_entity.pdbx_description
1 polymer ?
#
loop_
_entity_poly.entity_id
_entity_poly.type
_entity_poly.pdbx_seq_one_letter_code
_entity_poly.pdbx_strand_id
1 'polypeptide(L)'
;MKLNSPLQVYKYLPKINCGKCGEKTCMAFASRLVDRSKKIEDCQILLQDREKFLQLAELLAPEIREITAGVGDRKVRIGGDDVLHRHQLTFFNPTVLAYDVWDTMEEVALIERVKKISEFKKFYVGDYLKLDMIAVRSTRESAAKFKSCVEKVIGVSTLPVMLCSFDPTVLKAGLEVCADKKPVLYAATKDNWEQVSKLALEYRVPVVLFSEGNLDSLKTLAVTFNRLGINDIILDPGTYPEGAQLKATFENFIKLRRAGIKESQKEIAYPIMAAPITAWMIDNDPTRTSYLEAALASIFMIKYADIMLLHSIEPHALLSEVYTRETMYTDPRTPLKVDAGIYKIGNPTKDSPVIATSNFALTYYTVESDLSSGRIDCYLASVNTDGIGVEAAVAGRQFTAARIKETFDEAGFDFKEKTSHNTIILPGLAARLQGDLEDVMGIKVLIGPVDSNQIPGWMDKNWL
;
A
#
# COMPACT_ATOMS: atom_id res chain seq x y z
N MET A 1 16.44 -7.77 -7.21
CA MET A 1 17.13 -8.70 -6.31
C MET A 1 17.65 -9.83 -7.16
N LYS A 2 18.96 -10.07 -7.09
CA LYS A 2 19.64 -11.08 -7.92
C LYS A 2 19.34 -12.51 -7.48
N LEU A 3 18.97 -12.69 -6.21
CA LEU A 3 18.50 -13.96 -5.67
C LEU A 3 16.98 -13.87 -5.53
N ASN A 4 16.24 -14.87 -5.99
CA ASN A 4 14.76 -14.84 -5.92
C ASN A 4 14.18 -16.14 -5.37
N SER A 5 15.05 -17.04 -4.88
CA SER A 5 14.64 -18.29 -4.26
C SER A 5 15.35 -18.51 -2.92
N PRO A 6 14.66 -19.10 -1.93
CA PRO A 6 15.27 -19.42 -0.64
C PRO A 6 16.52 -20.28 -0.76
N LEU A 7 16.55 -21.22 -1.72
CA LEU A 7 17.72 -22.06 -1.98
C LEU A 7 18.95 -21.27 -2.42
N GLN A 8 18.77 -20.22 -3.24
CA GLN A 8 19.88 -19.36 -3.67
C GLN A 8 20.44 -18.56 -2.50
N VAL A 9 19.58 -17.97 -1.67
CA VAL A 9 19.97 -17.21 -0.46
C VAL A 9 20.65 -18.13 0.56
N TYR A 10 20.11 -19.33 0.77
CA TYR A 10 20.65 -20.33 1.69
C TYR A 10 22.11 -20.71 1.40
N LYS A 11 22.57 -20.63 0.14
CA LYS A 11 23.97 -20.90 -0.21
C LYS A 11 24.96 -19.98 0.50
N TYR A 12 24.55 -18.74 0.80
CA TYR A 12 25.35 -17.70 1.43
C TYR A 12 25.18 -17.62 2.95
N LEU A 13 24.18 -18.31 3.51
CA LEU A 13 23.97 -18.34 4.95
C LEU A 13 24.96 -19.27 5.67
N PRO A 14 25.16 -19.12 6.99
CA PRO A 14 26.09 -19.95 7.76
C PRO A 14 25.73 -21.44 7.89
N LYS A 15 24.46 -21.83 7.62
CA LYS A 15 23.97 -23.22 7.65
C LYS A 15 24.08 -23.95 9.01
N ILE A 16 24.20 -23.19 10.09
CA ILE A 16 24.32 -23.70 11.47
C ILE A 16 22.99 -23.96 12.18
N ASN A 17 21.88 -23.40 11.68
CA ASN A 17 20.55 -23.50 12.29
C ASN A 17 20.50 -23.13 13.79
N CYS A 18 21.19 -22.06 14.18
CA CYS A 18 21.36 -21.69 15.59
C CYS A 18 20.13 -21.08 16.28
N GLY A 19 19.06 -20.75 15.56
CA GLY A 19 17.86 -20.13 16.11
C GLY A 19 17.98 -18.66 16.53
N LYS A 20 19.18 -18.05 16.51
CA LYS A 20 19.41 -16.69 17.02
C LYS A 20 18.70 -15.56 16.25
N CYS A 21 18.35 -15.80 14.99
CA CYS A 21 17.54 -14.88 14.18
C CYS A 21 16.02 -15.09 14.39
N GLY A 22 15.60 -15.91 15.35
CA GLY A 22 14.20 -16.22 15.64
C GLY A 22 13.55 -17.23 14.68
N GLU A 23 14.29 -17.76 13.71
CA GLU A 23 13.82 -18.82 12.81
C GLU A 23 14.41 -20.18 13.20
N LYS A 24 13.60 -21.25 13.08
CA LYS A 24 14.03 -22.62 13.43
C LYS A 24 15.20 -23.12 12.58
N THR A 25 15.32 -22.65 11.33
CA THR A 25 16.39 -23.06 10.41
C THR A 25 16.89 -21.88 9.58
N CYS A 26 18.13 -21.97 9.09
CA CYS A 26 18.67 -21.02 8.13
C CYS A 26 17.89 -21.03 6.80
N MET A 27 17.25 -22.15 6.44
CA MET A 27 16.37 -22.21 5.25
C MET A 27 15.09 -21.39 5.47
N ALA A 28 14.47 -21.48 6.65
CA ALA A 28 13.34 -20.63 7.00
C ALA A 28 13.75 -19.14 6.98
N PHE A 29 14.92 -18.81 7.54
CA PHE A 29 15.47 -17.45 7.46
C PHE A 29 15.71 -16.99 6.01
N ALA A 30 16.23 -17.85 5.14
CA ALA A 30 16.39 -17.54 3.72
C ALA A 30 15.04 -17.21 3.05
N SER A 31 13.97 -17.95 3.36
CA SER A 31 12.62 -17.62 2.89
C SER A 31 12.16 -16.25 3.38
N ARG A 32 12.41 -15.93 4.66
CA ARG A 32 12.07 -14.63 5.27
C ARG A 32 12.87 -13.45 4.70
N LEU A 33 14.05 -13.71 4.15
CA LEU A 33 14.84 -12.69 3.44
C LEU A 33 14.28 -12.44 2.03
N VAL A 34 13.84 -13.49 1.32
CA VAL A 34 13.25 -13.38 -0.03
C VAL A 34 11.90 -12.67 0.00
N ASP A 35 11.07 -12.92 1.01
CA ASP A 35 9.78 -12.23 1.20
C ASP A 35 9.91 -10.88 1.94
N ARG A 36 11.13 -10.48 2.30
CA ARG A 36 11.48 -9.23 3.03
C ARG A 36 10.81 -9.07 4.40
N SER A 37 10.29 -10.14 4.99
CA SER A 37 9.76 -10.11 6.36
C SER A 37 10.85 -10.08 7.43
N LYS A 38 12.10 -10.39 7.06
CA LYS A 38 13.30 -10.22 7.90
C LYS A 38 14.43 -9.53 7.17
N LYS A 39 15.39 -9.02 7.93
CA LYS A 39 16.57 -8.34 7.42
C LYS A 39 17.82 -9.19 7.57
N ILE A 40 18.81 -8.94 6.73
CA ILE A 40 20.09 -9.66 6.76
C ILE A 40 20.81 -9.46 8.10
N GLU A 41 20.65 -8.29 8.71
CA GLU A 41 21.20 -7.90 10.02
C GLU A 41 20.66 -8.76 11.17
N ASP A 42 19.52 -9.43 11.01
CA ASP A 42 18.96 -10.30 12.04
C ASP A 42 19.82 -11.56 12.27
N CYS A 43 20.73 -11.88 11.34
CA CYS A 43 21.69 -12.96 11.50
C CYS A 43 22.99 -12.47 12.17
N GLN A 44 23.03 -12.57 13.51
CA GLN A 44 24.19 -12.18 14.32
C GLN A 44 25.52 -12.82 13.89
N ILE A 45 25.48 -14.03 13.35
CA ILE A 45 26.68 -14.77 12.94
C ILE A 45 27.17 -14.30 11.56
N LEU A 46 26.25 -13.94 10.67
CA LEU A 46 26.63 -13.35 9.39
C LEU A 46 27.22 -11.95 9.57
N LEU A 47 26.74 -11.17 10.55
CA LEU A 47 27.32 -9.87 10.89
C LEU A 47 28.79 -9.94 11.31
N GLN A 48 29.25 -11.08 11.85
CA GLN A 48 30.66 -11.30 12.21
C GLN A 48 31.54 -11.57 10.98
N ASP A 49 30.95 -12.04 9.88
CA ASP A 49 31.61 -12.27 8.60
C ASP A 49 31.27 -11.13 7.62
N ARG A 50 31.98 -10.01 7.78
CA ARG A 50 31.70 -8.77 7.04
C ARG A 50 31.72 -8.95 5.52
N GLU A 51 32.58 -9.81 5.00
CA GLU A 51 32.68 -10.06 3.57
C GLU A 51 31.43 -10.77 3.03
N LYS A 52 31.02 -11.88 3.66
CA LYS A 52 29.79 -12.59 3.27
C LYS A 52 28.54 -11.76 3.50
N PHE A 53 28.52 -10.96 4.57
CA PHE A 53 27.44 -10.02 4.84
C PHE A 53 27.28 -9.02 3.70
N LEU A 54 28.36 -8.34 3.30
CA LEU A 54 28.33 -7.35 2.22
C LEU A 54 27.96 -7.99 0.88
N GLN A 55 28.50 -9.18 0.60
CA GLN A 55 28.19 -9.92 -0.62
C GLN A 55 26.69 -10.27 -0.69
N LEU A 56 26.14 -10.85 0.38
CA LEU A 56 24.73 -11.20 0.41
C LEU A 56 23.85 -9.95 0.41
N ALA A 57 24.23 -8.88 1.12
CA ALA A 57 23.51 -7.61 1.10
C ALA A 57 23.41 -7.02 -0.31
N GLU A 58 24.50 -7.06 -1.11
CA GLU A 58 24.45 -6.60 -2.50
C GLU A 58 23.54 -7.48 -3.39
N LEU A 59 23.54 -8.78 -3.16
CA LEU A 59 22.70 -9.73 -3.92
C LEU A 59 21.21 -9.63 -3.55
N LEU A 60 20.92 -9.27 -2.29
CA LEU A 60 19.57 -9.04 -1.76
C LEU A 60 19.05 -7.62 -2.02
N ALA A 61 19.93 -6.69 -2.42
CA ALA A 61 19.52 -5.33 -2.73
C ALA A 61 18.45 -5.33 -3.84
N PRO A 62 17.44 -4.45 -3.73
CA PRO A 62 16.41 -4.34 -4.75
C PRO A 62 17.00 -3.86 -6.08
N GLU A 63 16.37 -4.20 -7.21
CA GLU A 63 16.84 -3.69 -8.52
C GLU A 63 16.68 -2.17 -8.59
N ILE A 64 15.55 -1.66 -8.12
CA ILE A 64 15.31 -0.22 -7.94
C ILE A 64 15.63 0.14 -6.51
N ARG A 65 16.51 1.13 -6.31
CA ARG A 65 16.97 1.52 -4.99
C ARG A 65 15.78 1.90 -4.09
N GLU A 66 15.83 1.45 -2.85
CA GLU A 66 14.85 1.83 -1.82
C GLU A 66 15.34 3.07 -1.07
N ILE A 67 14.45 4.03 -0.84
CA ILE A 67 14.73 5.27 -0.13
C ILE A 67 13.76 5.41 1.03
N THR A 68 14.24 5.94 2.16
CA THR A 68 13.39 6.25 3.31
C THR A 68 13.23 7.76 3.47
N ALA A 69 12.00 8.24 3.60
CA ALA A 69 11.66 9.61 3.96
C ALA A 69 10.81 9.63 5.25
N GLY A 70 10.94 10.69 6.05
CA GLY A 70 10.31 10.74 7.37
C GLY A 70 11.09 10.01 8.46
N VAL A 71 10.55 10.08 9.67
CA VAL A 71 11.10 9.45 10.88
C VAL A 71 10.01 8.74 11.69
N GLY A 72 10.41 7.91 12.65
CA GLY A 72 9.49 7.18 13.52
C GLY A 72 8.58 6.19 12.77
N ASP A 73 7.37 6.00 13.29
CA ASP A 73 6.40 5.00 12.78
C ASP A 73 5.69 5.45 11.49
N ARG A 74 5.76 6.74 11.16
CA ARG A 74 5.15 7.32 9.95
C ARG A 74 6.14 7.47 8.80
N LYS A 75 7.39 7.03 8.94
CA LYS A 75 8.36 7.03 7.84
C LYS A 75 7.86 6.15 6.69
N VAL A 76 8.16 6.57 5.47
CA VAL A 76 7.77 5.88 4.24
C VAL A 76 8.99 5.30 3.54
N ARG A 77 8.79 4.19 2.83
CA ARG A 77 9.79 3.60 1.92
C ARG A 77 9.32 3.80 0.49
N ILE A 78 10.21 4.30 -0.36
CA ILE A 78 9.93 4.69 -1.75
C ILE A 78 10.80 3.83 -2.67
N GLY A 79 10.20 3.21 -3.68
CA GLY A 79 10.83 2.26 -4.62
C GLY A 79 11.13 0.91 -3.98
N GLY A 80 12.31 0.33 -4.27
CA GLY A 80 12.63 -1.01 -3.78
C GLY A 80 12.10 -2.15 -4.64
N ASP A 81 11.71 -1.90 -5.89
CA ASP A 81 11.12 -2.91 -6.78
C ASP A 81 12.14 -3.83 -7.44
N ASP A 82 11.70 -5.06 -7.72
CA ASP A 82 12.51 -6.12 -8.33
C ASP A 82 11.98 -6.62 -9.67
N VAL A 83 10.69 -6.42 -9.94
CA VAL A 83 10.01 -6.98 -11.11
C VAL A 83 9.16 -5.94 -11.81
N LEU A 84 8.88 -6.16 -13.09
CA LEU A 84 8.00 -5.29 -13.88
C LEU A 84 6.53 -5.65 -13.67
N HIS A 85 6.24 -6.89 -13.29
CA HIS A 85 4.88 -7.39 -13.21
C HIS A 85 4.66 -8.11 -11.88
N ARG A 86 3.63 -7.69 -11.13
CA ARG A 86 3.33 -8.23 -9.80
C ARG A 86 3.13 -9.75 -9.75
N HIS A 87 2.70 -10.38 -10.84
CA HIS A 87 2.53 -11.84 -10.89
C HIS A 87 3.86 -12.61 -10.88
N GLN A 88 5.00 -11.94 -11.15
CA GLN A 88 6.34 -12.53 -11.08
C GLN A 88 6.85 -12.56 -9.63
N LEU A 89 6.63 -11.46 -8.91
CA LEU A 89 6.90 -11.26 -7.49
C LEU A 89 6.03 -10.11 -7.01
N THR A 90 5.60 -10.13 -5.75
CA THR A 90 4.83 -9.01 -5.20
C THR A 90 5.62 -7.69 -5.29
N PHE A 91 4.88 -6.59 -5.43
CA PHE A 91 5.44 -5.27 -5.14
C PHE A 91 5.44 -5.08 -3.62
N PHE A 92 6.53 -4.54 -3.06
CA PHE A 92 6.74 -4.54 -1.60
C PHE A 92 6.42 -3.20 -0.93
N ASN A 93 6.73 -2.08 -1.57
CA ASN A 93 6.57 -0.75 -0.99
C ASN A 93 5.48 0.01 -1.78
N PRO A 94 4.27 0.18 -1.20
CA PRO A 94 3.18 0.90 -1.83
C PRO A 94 3.57 2.32 -2.26
N THR A 95 3.00 2.79 -3.38
CA THR A 95 3.16 4.17 -3.85
C THR A 95 2.82 5.16 -2.73
N VAL A 96 3.73 6.08 -2.44
CA VAL A 96 3.55 7.15 -1.46
C VAL A 96 2.64 8.23 -2.04
N LEU A 97 1.55 8.53 -1.35
CA LEU A 97 0.59 9.57 -1.72
C LEU A 97 0.90 10.85 -0.94
N ALA A 98 1.44 11.85 -1.63
CA ALA A 98 1.79 13.15 -1.06
C ALA A 98 0.78 14.22 -1.49
N TYR A 99 -0.05 14.70 -0.55
CA TYR A 99 -1.07 15.71 -0.85
C TYR A 99 -0.58 17.11 -0.56
N ASP A 100 -0.88 18.03 -1.46
CA ASP A 100 -0.33 19.37 -1.41
C ASP A 100 -1.01 20.27 -0.36
N VAL A 101 -0.23 21.19 0.17
CA VAL A 101 -0.66 22.42 0.84
C VAL A 101 0.27 23.53 0.35
N TRP A 102 -0.12 24.79 0.45
CA TRP A 102 0.72 25.87 -0.11
C TRP A 102 0.89 27.06 0.84
N ASP A 103 2.01 27.75 0.67
CA ASP A 103 2.49 28.85 1.52
C ASP A 103 1.65 30.14 1.50
N THR A 104 0.63 30.20 0.65
CA THR A 104 -0.32 31.32 0.58
C THR A 104 -1.73 30.95 1.04
N MET A 105 -1.94 29.74 1.56
CA MET A 105 -3.19 29.38 2.23
C MET A 105 -3.40 30.26 3.48
N GLU A 106 -4.66 30.63 3.71
CA GLU A 106 -5.07 31.16 5.00
C GLU A 106 -4.83 30.13 6.10
N GLU A 107 -4.36 30.58 7.26
CA GLU A 107 -3.85 29.70 8.32
C GLU A 107 -4.90 28.68 8.80
N VAL A 108 -6.14 29.12 8.96
CA VAL A 108 -7.25 28.24 9.37
C VAL A 108 -7.49 27.14 8.33
N ALA A 109 -7.51 27.50 7.05
CA ALA A 109 -7.73 26.56 5.95
C ALA A 109 -6.54 25.59 5.79
N LEU A 110 -5.31 26.07 6.00
CA LEU A 110 -4.11 25.23 6.02
C LEU A 110 -4.22 24.16 7.09
N ILE A 111 -4.50 24.54 8.34
CA ILE A 111 -4.60 23.62 9.47
C ILE A 111 -5.73 22.60 9.22
N GLU A 112 -6.89 23.04 8.74
CA GLU A 112 -8.01 22.15 8.44
C GLU A 112 -7.64 21.13 7.36
N ARG A 113 -6.99 21.56 6.28
CA ARG A 113 -6.54 20.67 5.19
C ARG A 113 -5.50 19.67 5.68
N VAL A 114 -4.51 20.10 6.46
CA VAL A 114 -3.49 19.22 7.06
C VAL A 114 -4.15 18.15 7.94
N LYS A 115 -5.14 18.51 8.76
CA LYS A 115 -5.88 17.55 9.58
C LYS A 115 -6.65 16.54 8.74
N LYS A 116 -7.38 17.00 7.71
CA LYS A 116 -8.11 16.11 6.79
C LYS A 116 -7.19 15.07 6.16
N ILE A 117 -6.00 15.48 5.72
CA ILE A 117 -5.00 14.57 5.14
C ILE A 117 -4.45 13.61 6.21
N SER A 118 -4.08 14.13 7.38
CA SER A 118 -3.39 13.38 8.44
C SER A 118 -4.27 12.36 9.15
N GLU A 119 -5.55 12.68 9.29
CA GLU A 119 -6.54 11.88 10.02
C GLU A 119 -7.36 10.98 9.09
N PHE A 120 -7.16 11.08 7.77
CA PHE A 120 -7.84 10.21 6.81
C PHE A 120 -7.56 8.74 7.13
N LYS A 121 -8.66 7.99 7.29
CA LYS A 121 -8.64 6.55 7.45
C LYS A 121 -9.85 5.94 6.77
N LYS A 122 -9.64 4.86 6.03
CA LYS A 122 -10.71 4.04 5.47
C LYS A 122 -10.48 2.58 5.86
N PHE A 123 -11.42 2.02 6.62
CA PHE A 123 -11.39 0.57 6.88
C PHE A 123 -11.62 -0.20 5.59
N TYR A 124 -10.74 -1.15 5.31
CA TYR A 124 -10.79 -2.02 4.15
C TYR A 124 -10.10 -3.35 4.50
N VAL A 125 -10.85 -4.45 4.40
CA VAL A 125 -10.34 -5.83 4.53
C VAL A 125 -9.47 -6.04 5.80
N GLY A 126 -9.96 -5.61 6.96
CA GLY A 126 -9.30 -5.86 8.25
C GLY A 126 -8.24 -4.84 8.67
N ASP A 127 -7.94 -3.83 7.86
CA ASP A 127 -7.00 -2.76 8.22
C ASP A 127 -7.56 -1.37 7.82
N TYR A 128 -6.88 -0.31 8.27
CA TYR A 128 -7.18 1.07 7.90
C TYR A 128 -6.18 1.58 6.87
N LEU A 129 -6.67 1.85 5.65
CA LEU A 129 -5.94 2.57 4.63
C LEU A 129 -5.79 4.04 5.04
N LYS A 130 -4.56 4.57 4.89
CA LYS A 130 -4.16 5.92 5.32
C LYS A 130 -3.39 6.63 4.21
N LEU A 131 -3.26 7.96 4.32
CA LEU A 131 -2.39 8.77 3.46
C LEU A 131 -0.99 8.88 4.08
N ASP A 132 0.02 9.23 3.28
CA ASP A 132 1.42 9.00 3.65
C ASP A 132 2.23 10.26 3.89
N MET A 133 2.00 11.32 3.11
CA MET A 133 2.90 12.49 3.09
C MET A 133 2.13 13.78 2.80
N ILE A 134 2.67 14.90 3.29
CA ILE A 134 2.19 16.25 2.95
C ILE A 134 3.25 16.96 2.11
N ALA A 135 2.87 17.49 0.96
CA ALA A 135 3.75 18.28 0.11
C ALA A 135 3.50 19.77 0.30
N VAL A 136 4.46 20.49 0.89
CA VAL A 136 4.35 21.94 1.11
C VAL A 136 4.91 22.65 -0.11
N ARG A 137 4.06 23.38 -0.85
CA ARG A 137 4.43 24.09 -2.07
C ARG A 137 4.66 25.58 -1.83
N SER A 138 5.77 26.07 -2.37
CA SER A 138 6.03 27.49 -2.53
C SER A 138 5.29 28.00 -3.76
N THR A 139 4.35 28.92 -3.59
CA THR A 139 3.57 29.51 -4.70
C THR A 139 4.01 30.92 -5.06
N ARG A 140 4.78 31.58 -4.19
CA ARG A 140 5.29 32.94 -4.41
C ARG A 140 6.80 33.09 -4.18
N GLU A 141 7.51 31.98 -3.96
CA GLU A 141 8.97 31.95 -3.74
C GLU A 141 9.42 32.87 -2.59
N SER A 142 8.61 32.96 -1.53
CA SER A 142 8.96 33.70 -0.32
C SER A 142 9.49 32.76 0.75
N ALA A 143 10.81 32.78 0.97
CA ALA A 143 11.47 31.93 1.97
C ALA A 143 10.84 32.04 3.37
N ALA A 144 10.47 33.25 3.81
CA ALA A 144 9.85 33.48 5.12
C ALA A 144 8.43 32.87 5.23
N LYS A 145 7.59 33.04 4.19
CA LYS A 145 6.24 32.46 4.19
C LYS A 145 6.29 30.94 4.10
N PHE A 146 7.19 30.42 3.27
CA PHE A 146 7.40 28.99 3.13
C PHE A 146 7.85 28.36 4.46
N LYS A 147 8.86 28.93 5.12
CA LYS A 147 9.32 28.50 6.45
C LYS A 147 8.16 28.46 7.48
N SER A 148 7.39 29.53 7.57
CA SER A 148 6.24 29.60 8.48
C SER A 148 5.15 28.56 8.15
N CYS A 149 4.90 28.31 6.86
CA CYS A 149 3.97 27.27 6.42
C CYS A 149 4.46 25.87 6.84
N VAL A 150 5.75 25.57 6.62
CA VAL A 150 6.35 24.29 7.02
C VAL A 150 6.26 24.09 8.54
N GLU A 151 6.60 25.10 9.35
CA GLU A 151 6.49 25.06 10.82
C GLU A 151 5.06 24.70 11.28
N LYS A 152 4.06 25.31 10.65
CA LYS A 152 2.64 25.02 10.94
C LYS A 152 2.27 23.59 10.58
N VAL A 153 2.68 23.12 9.40
CA VAL A 153 2.38 21.75 8.92
C VAL A 153 2.98 20.71 9.87
N ILE A 154 4.26 20.83 10.23
CA ILE A 154 4.92 19.86 11.14
C ILE A 154 4.44 19.99 12.60
N GLY A 155 3.87 21.13 12.98
CA GLY A 155 3.25 21.32 14.29
C GLY A 155 1.88 20.66 14.42
N VAL A 156 1.17 20.45 13.30
CA VAL A 156 -0.17 19.84 13.28
C VAL A 156 -0.12 18.34 12.94
N SER A 157 0.87 17.90 12.16
CA SER A 157 0.95 16.54 11.65
C SER A 157 2.30 15.89 11.90
N THR A 158 2.29 14.57 12.11
CA THR A 158 3.48 13.73 12.16
C THR A 158 3.77 13.02 10.83
N LEU A 159 3.02 13.32 9.76
CA LEU A 159 3.33 12.78 8.44
C LEU A 159 4.68 13.30 7.95
N PRO A 160 5.45 12.47 7.20
CA PRO A 160 6.55 12.95 6.37
C PRO A 160 6.14 14.15 5.53
N VAL A 161 7.09 15.04 5.25
CA VAL A 161 6.86 16.23 4.43
C VAL A 161 7.76 16.25 3.20
N MET A 162 7.23 16.73 2.09
CA MET A 162 7.98 17.10 0.89
C MET A 162 8.01 18.63 0.78
N LEU A 163 9.18 19.21 0.57
CA LEU A 163 9.37 20.65 0.38
C LEU A 163 9.46 20.92 -1.13
N CYS A 164 8.47 21.63 -1.69
CA CYS A 164 8.33 21.85 -3.12
C CYS A 164 8.63 23.31 -3.52
N SER A 165 9.80 23.56 -4.10
CA SER A 165 10.23 24.82 -4.74
C SER A 165 11.42 24.56 -5.67
N PHE A 166 11.57 25.38 -6.72
CA PHE A 166 12.79 25.39 -7.53
C PHE A 166 13.82 26.43 -7.03
N ASP A 167 13.49 27.26 -6.03
CA ASP A 167 14.41 28.20 -5.41
C ASP A 167 15.16 27.53 -4.23
N PRO A 168 16.49 27.36 -4.31
CA PRO A 168 17.28 26.79 -3.22
C PRO A 168 17.18 27.58 -1.90
N THR A 169 16.94 28.89 -1.95
CA THR A 169 16.77 29.74 -0.76
C THR A 169 15.50 29.38 -0.01
N VAL A 170 14.42 29.12 -0.74
CA VAL A 170 13.13 28.69 -0.19
C VAL A 170 13.24 27.29 0.41
N LEU A 171 13.87 26.36 -0.31
CA LEU A 171 14.13 25.00 0.19
C LEU A 171 14.96 25.01 1.47
N LYS A 172 16.02 25.81 1.52
CA LYS A 172 16.85 25.97 2.73
C LYS A 172 16.02 26.47 3.92
N ALA A 173 15.17 27.47 3.72
CA ALA A 173 14.35 28.01 4.79
C ALA A 173 13.37 26.97 5.38
N GLY A 174 12.83 26.06 4.56
CA GLY A 174 12.05 24.91 5.03
C GLY A 174 12.91 23.88 5.76
N LEU A 175 14.11 23.56 5.26
CA LEU A 175 15.02 22.61 5.91
C LEU A 175 15.47 23.04 7.31
N GLU A 176 15.68 24.34 7.53
CA GLU A 176 16.07 24.89 8.83
C GLU A 176 15.10 24.51 9.97
N VAL A 177 13.83 24.20 9.65
CA VAL A 177 12.79 23.92 10.65
C VAL A 177 12.35 22.46 10.68
N CYS A 178 12.68 21.65 9.68
CA CYS A 178 12.19 20.28 9.58
C CYS A 178 13.22 19.24 9.14
N ALA A 179 14.51 19.57 9.04
CA ALA A 179 15.54 18.62 8.63
C ALA A 179 15.60 17.36 9.51
N ASP A 180 15.33 17.48 10.82
CA ASP A 180 15.25 16.36 11.75
C ASP A 180 14.11 15.38 11.40
N LYS A 181 13.12 15.81 10.62
CA LYS A 181 12.02 14.99 10.10
C LYS A 181 12.37 14.26 8.81
N LYS A 182 13.60 14.40 8.29
CA LYS A 182 14.06 13.79 7.02
C LYS A 182 13.09 14.03 5.85
N PRO A 183 12.80 15.30 5.49
CA PRO A 183 11.86 15.66 4.42
C PRO A 183 12.40 15.27 3.05
N VAL A 184 11.52 15.23 2.03
CA VAL A 184 11.95 15.10 0.62
C VAL A 184 12.10 16.48 0.00
N LEU A 185 13.22 16.75 -0.68
CA LEU A 185 13.42 17.98 -1.45
C LEU A 185 12.91 17.85 -2.88
N TYR A 186 11.96 18.68 -3.27
CA TYR A 186 11.50 18.84 -4.65
C TYR A 186 11.80 20.27 -5.10
N ALA A 187 12.67 20.53 -6.07
CA ALA A 187 13.50 19.57 -6.81
C ALA A 187 14.80 20.19 -7.34
N ALA A 188 15.79 19.34 -7.61
CA ALA A 188 16.98 19.70 -8.35
C ALA A 188 16.73 19.60 -9.86
N THR A 189 17.06 20.65 -10.59
CA THR A 189 16.97 20.77 -12.06
C THR A 189 18.34 21.06 -12.64
N LYS A 190 18.46 21.09 -13.98
CA LYS A 190 19.70 21.50 -14.65
C LYS A 190 20.22 22.88 -14.24
N ASP A 191 19.34 23.78 -13.77
CA ASP A 191 19.66 25.18 -13.51
C ASP A 191 20.02 25.46 -12.04
N ASN A 192 19.62 24.59 -11.10
CA ASN A 192 19.82 24.80 -9.66
C ASN A 192 20.53 23.63 -8.93
N TRP A 193 20.97 22.60 -9.67
CA TRP A 193 21.47 21.36 -9.08
C TRP A 193 22.66 21.54 -8.12
N GLU A 194 23.54 22.51 -8.38
CA GLU A 194 24.72 22.75 -7.52
C GLU A 194 24.32 23.21 -6.12
N GLN A 195 23.34 24.10 -6.02
CA GLN A 195 22.86 24.60 -4.75
C GLN A 195 22.01 23.53 -4.04
N VAL A 196 21.12 22.85 -4.77
CA VAL A 196 20.25 21.82 -4.19
C VAL A 196 21.05 20.61 -3.72
N SER A 197 22.09 20.19 -4.44
CA SER A 197 22.96 19.08 -4.02
C SER A 197 23.71 19.38 -2.72
N LYS A 198 24.17 20.63 -2.53
CA LYS A 198 24.76 21.08 -1.25
C LYS A 198 23.77 20.95 -0.10
N LEU A 199 22.52 21.38 -0.29
CA LEU A 199 21.46 21.23 0.71
C LEU A 199 21.19 19.75 1.02
N ALA A 200 21.04 18.91 0.00
CA ALA A 200 20.80 17.48 0.19
C ALA A 200 21.94 16.79 0.96
N LEU A 201 23.20 17.16 0.72
CA LEU A 201 24.36 16.65 1.46
C LEU A 201 24.44 17.16 2.89
N GLU A 202 24.26 18.47 3.08
CA GLU A 202 24.33 19.14 4.38
C GLU A 202 23.30 18.57 5.34
N TYR A 203 22.05 18.46 4.88
CA TYR A 203 20.92 18.01 5.71
C TYR A 203 20.67 16.50 5.63
N ARG A 204 21.35 15.77 4.73
CA ARG A 204 21.22 14.31 4.52
C ARG A 204 19.79 13.85 4.24
N VAL A 205 19.14 14.55 3.33
CA VAL A 205 17.72 14.35 2.97
C VAL A 205 17.57 13.81 1.55
N PRO A 206 16.50 13.03 1.27
CA PRO A 206 16.18 12.62 -0.10
C PRO A 206 15.90 13.81 -1.01
N VAL A 207 16.23 13.66 -2.30
CA VAL A 207 16.07 14.71 -3.31
C VAL A 207 15.44 14.16 -4.59
N VAL A 208 14.48 14.91 -5.11
CA VAL A 208 13.88 14.67 -6.42
C VAL A 208 14.72 15.40 -7.47
N LEU A 209 15.12 14.67 -8.51
CA LEU A 209 15.76 15.19 -9.71
C LEU A 209 14.69 15.36 -10.78
N PHE A 210 14.50 16.58 -11.25
CA PHE A 210 13.48 16.93 -12.22
C PHE A 210 14.10 17.26 -13.56
N SER A 211 13.61 16.59 -14.62
CA SER A 211 13.90 16.95 -15.99
C SER A 211 12.69 16.69 -16.87
N GLU A 212 12.15 17.74 -17.44
CA GLU A 212 10.92 17.72 -18.20
C GLU A 212 11.10 16.95 -19.53
N GLY A 213 10.58 15.72 -19.59
CA GLY A 213 10.56 14.87 -20.78
C GLY A 213 11.93 14.35 -21.26
N ASN A 214 13.05 14.80 -20.65
CA ASN A 214 14.41 14.53 -21.12
C ASN A 214 15.13 13.53 -20.20
N LEU A 215 15.09 12.25 -20.58
CA LEU A 215 15.70 11.16 -19.82
C LEU A 215 17.24 11.21 -19.77
N ASP A 216 17.89 11.77 -20.79
CA ASP A 216 19.36 11.90 -20.82
C ASP A 216 19.85 12.95 -19.83
N SER A 217 19.14 14.08 -19.76
CA SER A 217 19.38 15.11 -18.74
C SER A 217 19.11 14.57 -17.34
N LEU A 218 18.03 13.80 -17.16
CA LEU A 218 17.71 13.17 -15.88
C LEU A 218 18.79 12.17 -15.43
N LYS A 219 19.28 11.32 -16.36
CA LYS A 219 20.40 10.42 -16.15
C LYS A 219 21.68 11.17 -15.77
N THR A 220 21.97 12.28 -16.44
CA THR A 220 23.14 13.11 -16.17
C THR A 220 23.10 13.70 -14.75
N LEU A 221 21.93 14.18 -14.32
CA LEU A 221 21.72 14.64 -12.95
C LEU A 221 21.92 13.49 -11.94
N ALA A 222 21.31 12.32 -12.19
CA ALA A 222 21.43 11.16 -11.30
C ALA A 222 22.87 10.70 -11.11
N VAL A 223 23.66 10.63 -12.19
CA VAL A 223 25.10 10.32 -12.14
C VAL A 223 25.86 11.37 -11.36
N THR A 224 25.56 12.65 -11.58
CA THR A 224 26.21 13.76 -10.87
C THR A 224 25.96 13.70 -9.36
N PHE A 225 24.70 13.53 -8.94
CA PHE A 225 24.35 13.42 -7.52
C PHE A 225 24.96 12.18 -6.87
N ASN A 226 24.95 11.04 -7.56
CA ASN A 226 25.59 9.82 -7.06
C ASN A 226 27.10 10.01 -6.83
N ARG A 227 27.81 10.66 -7.77
CA ARG A 227 29.25 10.96 -7.63
C ARG A 227 29.55 11.89 -6.45
N LEU A 228 28.61 12.77 -6.10
CA LEU A 228 28.69 13.62 -4.91
C LEU A 228 28.39 12.87 -3.61
N GLY A 229 28.03 11.58 -3.68
CA GLY A 229 27.66 10.75 -2.53
C GLY A 229 26.18 10.82 -2.15
N ILE A 230 25.35 11.53 -2.92
CA ILE A 230 23.90 11.62 -2.71
C ILE A 230 23.25 10.42 -3.37
N ASN A 231 22.70 9.54 -2.55
CA ASN A 231 22.20 8.23 -2.99
C ASN A 231 20.69 8.07 -2.82
N ASP A 232 20.07 8.94 -2.01
CA ASP A 232 18.61 9.02 -1.78
C ASP A 232 18.00 9.92 -2.88
N ILE A 233 18.01 9.44 -4.12
CA ILE A 233 17.55 10.14 -5.34
C ILE A 233 16.19 9.61 -5.78
N ILE A 234 15.25 10.50 -6.11
CA ILE A 234 13.98 10.18 -6.78
C ILE A 234 13.97 10.85 -8.16
N LEU A 235 13.47 10.18 -9.19
CA LEU A 235 13.46 10.66 -10.57
C LEU A 235 12.07 11.20 -10.96
N ASP A 236 12.00 12.44 -11.42
CA ASP A 236 10.79 13.04 -11.99
C ASP A 236 11.04 13.39 -13.47
N PRO A 237 10.55 12.58 -14.42
CA PRO A 237 10.65 12.86 -15.85
C PRO A 237 9.57 13.86 -16.34
N GLY A 238 8.75 14.41 -15.46
CA GLY A 238 7.61 15.28 -15.77
C GLY A 238 6.32 14.51 -16.06
N THR A 239 5.21 15.01 -15.52
CA THR A 239 3.86 14.42 -15.70
C THR A 239 2.95 15.37 -16.46
N TYR A 240 2.64 15.02 -17.71
CA TYR A 240 1.67 15.79 -18.51
C TYR A 240 0.27 15.18 -18.40
N PRO A 241 -0.77 16.01 -18.20
CA PRO A 241 -2.10 15.52 -17.88
C PRO A 241 -2.92 15.03 -19.09
N GLU A 242 -2.57 15.40 -20.33
CA GLU A 242 -3.36 15.03 -21.51
C GLU A 242 -2.57 14.90 -22.82
N GLY A 243 -3.25 14.38 -23.85
CA GLY A 243 -2.78 14.37 -25.24
C GLY A 243 -1.54 13.53 -25.51
N ALA A 244 -0.78 13.93 -26.53
CA ALA A 244 0.45 13.25 -26.94
C ALA A 244 1.54 13.29 -25.85
N GLN A 245 1.52 14.31 -24.99
CA GLN A 245 2.48 14.47 -23.92
C GLN A 245 2.20 13.50 -22.76
N LEU A 246 0.93 13.23 -22.42
CA LEU A 246 0.59 12.15 -21.48
C LEU A 246 1.11 10.79 -21.95
N LYS A 247 0.98 10.50 -23.25
CA LYS A 247 1.57 9.29 -23.85
C LYS A 247 3.10 9.28 -23.66
N ALA A 248 3.78 10.40 -23.88
CA ALA A 248 5.22 10.51 -23.67
C ALA A 248 5.61 10.28 -22.20
N THR A 249 4.88 10.86 -21.23
CA THR A 249 5.07 10.57 -19.80
C THR A 249 4.92 9.08 -19.52
N PHE A 250 3.85 8.45 -19.99
CA PHE A 250 3.62 7.01 -19.82
C PHE A 250 4.79 6.16 -20.35
N GLU A 251 5.27 6.47 -21.55
CA GLU A 251 6.42 5.79 -22.14
C GLU A 251 7.71 6.01 -21.32
N ASN A 252 7.93 7.21 -20.79
CA ASN A 252 9.09 7.54 -19.98
C ASN A 252 9.15 6.73 -18.67
N PHE A 253 8.01 6.56 -17.98
CA PHE A 253 7.94 5.72 -16.77
C PHE A 253 8.29 4.25 -17.08
N ILE A 254 7.77 3.73 -18.20
CA ILE A 254 8.08 2.37 -18.65
C ILE A 254 9.57 2.24 -18.99
N LYS A 255 10.15 3.20 -19.71
CA LYS A 255 11.57 3.21 -20.08
C LYS A 255 12.45 3.21 -18.83
N LEU A 256 12.20 4.11 -17.89
CA LEU A 256 12.96 4.21 -16.64
C LEU A 256 12.90 2.90 -15.84
N ARG A 257 11.69 2.36 -15.61
CA ARG A 257 11.55 1.12 -14.84
C ARG A 257 12.22 -0.07 -15.52
N ARG A 258 12.08 -0.19 -16.85
CA ARG A 258 12.74 -1.25 -17.63
C ARG A 258 14.25 -1.12 -17.62
N ALA A 259 14.77 0.10 -17.75
CA ALA A 259 16.21 0.33 -17.75
C ALA A 259 16.83 -0.04 -16.40
N GLY A 260 16.17 0.30 -15.29
CA GLY A 260 16.62 -0.09 -13.95
C GLY A 260 16.55 -1.61 -13.70
N ILE A 261 15.41 -2.25 -14.01
CA ILE A 261 15.18 -3.67 -13.68
C ILE A 261 15.73 -4.63 -14.73
N LYS A 262 15.36 -4.46 -15.99
CA LYS A 262 15.63 -5.44 -17.06
C LYS A 262 17.01 -5.27 -17.67
N GLU A 263 17.47 -4.03 -17.80
CA GLU A 263 18.75 -3.69 -18.41
C GLU A 263 19.85 -3.43 -17.36
N SER A 264 19.49 -3.46 -16.07
CA SER A 264 20.40 -3.29 -14.94
C SER A 264 21.25 -2.01 -15.01
N GLN A 265 20.68 -0.93 -15.55
CA GLN A 265 21.31 0.40 -15.58
C GLN A 265 21.28 1.03 -14.17
N LYS A 266 22.22 0.62 -13.31
CA LYS A 266 22.29 1.02 -11.89
C LYS A 266 22.32 2.53 -11.68
N GLU A 267 22.85 3.28 -12.64
CA GLU A 267 22.97 4.74 -12.57
C GLU A 267 21.64 5.50 -12.68
N ILE A 268 20.55 4.83 -13.06
CA ILE A 268 19.18 5.37 -13.12
C ILE A 268 18.16 4.48 -12.40
N ALA A 269 18.64 3.47 -11.65
CA ALA A 269 17.80 2.53 -10.93
C ALA A 269 17.32 3.12 -9.60
N TYR A 270 16.53 4.18 -9.68
CA TYR A 270 15.99 4.95 -8.57
C TYR A 270 14.46 4.99 -8.63
N PRO A 271 13.79 5.31 -7.52
CA PRO A 271 12.35 5.47 -7.53
C PRO A 271 11.89 6.60 -8.46
N ILE A 272 10.68 6.50 -8.98
CA ILE A 272 10.09 7.43 -9.95
C ILE A 272 8.93 8.18 -9.30
N MET A 273 8.90 9.49 -9.46
CA MET A 273 7.82 10.37 -9.03
C MET A 273 6.89 10.70 -10.19
N ALA A 274 5.58 10.69 -9.93
CA ALA A 274 4.58 11.31 -10.78
C ALA A 274 3.97 12.55 -10.10
N ALA A 275 3.45 13.47 -10.89
CA ALA A 275 2.74 14.66 -10.40
C ALA A 275 1.35 14.78 -11.05
N PRO A 276 0.38 13.90 -10.72
CA PRO A 276 -1.00 14.01 -11.20
C PRO A 276 -1.65 15.38 -10.92
N ILE A 277 -1.17 16.12 -9.91
CA ILE A 277 -1.54 17.51 -9.63
C ILE A 277 -1.48 18.43 -10.87
N THR A 278 -0.69 18.09 -11.90
CA THR A 278 -0.63 18.89 -13.14
C THR A 278 -1.96 18.95 -13.90
N ALA A 279 -2.94 18.09 -13.58
CA ALA A 279 -4.32 18.25 -14.03
C ALA A 279 -4.89 19.64 -13.70
N TRP A 280 -4.54 20.20 -12.53
CA TRP A 280 -4.96 21.52 -12.06
C TRP A 280 -4.28 22.69 -12.78
N MET A 281 -3.41 22.42 -13.75
CA MET A 281 -2.80 23.44 -14.60
C MET A 281 -3.55 23.65 -15.92
N ILE A 282 -4.44 22.74 -16.30
CA ILE A 282 -5.08 22.74 -17.63
C ILE A 282 -6.60 22.92 -17.59
N ASP A 283 -7.22 22.72 -16.44
CA ASP A 283 -8.67 22.87 -16.25
C ASP A 283 -8.93 23.60 -14.92
N ASN A 284 -9.98 24.42 -14.91
CA ASN A 284 -10.42 25.20 -13.76
C ASN A 284 -11.72 24.68 -13.16
N ASP A 285 -12.40 23.71 -13.80
CA ASP A 285 -13.58 23.05 -13.23
C ASP A 285 -13.12 22.06 -12.14
N PRO A 286 -13.40 22.30 -10.85
CA PRO A 286 -12.85 21.46 -9.78
C PRO A 286 -13.36 20.01 -9.83
N THR A 287 -14.57 19.80 -10.34
CA THR A 287 -15.16 18.45 -10.42
C THR A 287 -14.48 17.66 -11.52
N ARG A 288 -14.41 18.20 -12.73
CA ARG A 288 -13.75 17.52 -13.85
C ARG A 288 -12.25 17.32 -13.59
N THR A 289 -11.60 18.33 -13.01
CA THR A 289 -10.16 18.30 -12.74
C THR A 289 -9.79 17.23 -11.70
N SER A 290 -10.58 17.11 -10.62
CA SER A 290 -10.36 16.06 -9.61
C SER A 290 -10.56 14.65 -10.17
N TYR A 291 -11.51 14.44 -11.08
CA TYR A 291 -11.64 13.16 -11.81
C TYR A 291 -10.43 12.88 -12.70
N LEU A 292 -9.91 13.88 -13.42
CA LEU A 292 -8.73 13.72 -14.26
C LEU A 292 -7.49 13.40 -13.41
N GLU A 293 -7.29 14.10 -12.31
CA GLU A 293 -6.21 13.83 -11.36
C GLU A 293 -6.26 12.39 -10.84
N ALA A 294 -7.44 11.94 -10.37
CA ALA A 294 -7.63 10.57 -9.89
C ALA A 294 -7.35 9.51 -10.98
N ALA A 295 -7.72 9.80 -12.24
CA ALA A 295 -7.42 8.94 -13.38
C ALA A 295 -5.91 8.86 -13.65
N LEU A 296 -5.20 10.01 -13.63
CA LEU A 296 -3.74 10.07 -13.77
C LEU A 296 -3.03 9.33 -12.64
N ALA A 297 -3.48 9.53 -11.39
CA ALA A 297 -2.96 8.84 -10.22
C ALA A 297 -3.09 7.32 -10.39
N SER A 298 -4.24 6.84 -10.87
CA SER A 298 -4.47 5.41 -11.14
C SER A 298 -3.52 4.87 -12.23
N ILE A 299 -3.34 5.61 -13.33
CA ILE A 299 -2.42 5.22 -14.42
C ILE A 299 -1.00 5.07 -13.88
N PHE A 300 -0.48 6.07 -13.18
CA PHE A 300 0.92 6.11 -12.77
C PHE A 300 1.21 5.23 -11.55
N MET A 301 0.23 5.02 -10.67
CA MET A 301 0.33 4.00 -9.61
C MET A 301 0.49 2.59 -10.20
N ILE A 302 -0.29 2.25 -11.24
CA ILE A 302 -0.15 0.97 -11.97
C ILE A 302 1.16 0.94 -12.77
N LYS A 303 1.61 2.09 -13.25
CA LYS A 303 2.79 2.26 -14.11
C LYS A 303 3.94 2.94 -13.38
N TYR A 304 4.30 2.34 -12.25
CA TYR A 304 5.62 2.46 -11.64
C TYR A 304 5.95 3.81 -10.97
N ALA A 305 4.95 4.63 -10.65
CA ALA A 305 5.16 5.72 -9.71
C ALA A 305 5.33 5.16 -8.30
N ASP A 306 6.44 5.51 -7.65
CA ASP A 306 6.73 5.15 -6.26
C ASP A 306 6.30 6.24 -5.29
N ILE A 307 6.16 7.47 -5.79
CA ILE A 307 5.62 8.62 -5.07
C ILE A 307 4.81 9.49 -6.02
N MET A 308 3.71 10.06 -5.53
CA MET A 308 2.85 10.94 -6.31
C MET A 308 2.56 12.24 -5.57
N LEU A 309 2.59 13.36 -6.29
CA LEU A 309 2.11 14.66 -5.81
C LEU A 309 0.67 14.89 -6.27
N LEU A 310 -0.23 15.09 -5.31
CA LEU A 310 -1.69 15.13 -5.47
C LEU A 310 -2.29 16.38 -4.81
N HIS A 311 -3.49 16.78 -5.24
CA HIS A 311 -4.26 17.90 -4.70
C HIS A 311 -5.66 17.50 -4.21
N SER A 312 -6.39 16.71 -4.98
CA SER A 312 -7.78 16.34 -4.69
C SER A 312 -7.89 15.53 -3.40
N ILE A 313 -8.76 15.93 -2.48
CA ILE A 313 -9.06 15.20 -1.23
C ILE A 313 -10.54 14.83 -1.12
N GLU A 314 -11.27 14.96 -2.21
CA GLU A 314 -12.66 14.56 -2.35
C GLU A 314 -12.78 13.05 -2.17
N PRO A 315 -13.86 12.54 -1.54
CA PRO A 315 -14.01 11.11 -1.29
C PRO A 315 -13.88 10.23 -2.54
N HIS A 316 -14.35 10.68 -3.70
CA HIS A 316 -14.25 9.89 -4.94
C HIS A 316 -12.80 9.73 -5.42
N ALA A 317 -11.95 10.76 -5.24
CA ALA A 317 -10.53 10.71 -5.59
C ALA A 317 -9.78 9.81 -4.58
N LEU A 318 -9.88 10.13 -3.28
CA LEU A 318 -9.17 9.41 -2.23
C LEU A 318 -9.47 7.91 -2.22
N LEU A 319 -10.76 7.53 -2.32
CA LEU A 319 -11.15 6.12 -2.31
C LEU A 319 -10.59 5.38 -3.53
N SER A 320 -10.57 6.00 -4.71
CA SER A 320 -10.01 5.38 -5.91
C SER A 320 -8.50 5.13 -5.77
N GLU A 321 -7.78 6.09 -5.20
CA GLU A 321 -6.32 6.03 -5.03
C GLU A 321 -5.91 4.99 -3.99
N VAL A 322 -6.51 5.02 -2.79
CA VAL A 322 -6.13 4.08 -1.73
C VAL A 322 -6.52 2.64 -2.05
N TYR A 323 -7.65 2.41 -2.73
CA TYR A 323 -8.07 1.07 -3.14
C TYR A 323 -7.25 0.52 -4.30
N THR A 324 -6.93 1.36 -5.30
CA THR A 324 -6.05 0.95 -6.41
C THR A 324 -4.69 0.56 -5.85
N ARG A 325 -4.17 1.35 -4.90
CA ARG A 325 -2.89 1.05 -4.24
C ARG A 325 -2.94 -0.28 -3.51
N GLU A 326 -3.93 -0.47 -2.65
CA GLU A 326 -4.06 -1.71 -1.89
C GLU A 326 -4.14 -2.95 -2.80
N THR A 327 -4.95 -2.84 -3.86
CA THR A 327 -5.12 -3.91 -4.86
C THR A 327 -3.81 -4.22 -5.60
N MET A 328 -3.05 -3.19 -5.99
CA MET A 328 -1.81 -3.36 -6.75
C MET A 328 -0.70 -4.01 -5.92
N TYR A 329 -0.63 -3.70 -4.63
CA TYR A 329 0.44 -4.13 -3.72
C TYR A 329 0.10 -5.35 -2.87
N THR A 330 -1.14 -5.86 -2.94
CA THR A 330 -1.51 -7.16 -2.36
C THR A 330 -0.65 -8.28 -2.98
N ASP A 331 -0.08 -9.17 -2.17
CA ASP A 331 0.73 -10.30 -2.67
C ASP A 331 -0.13 -11.28 -3.49
N PRO A 332 0.11 -11.44 -4.81
CA PRO A 332 -0.72 -12.30 -5.64
C PRO A 332 -0.53 -13.80 -5.35
N ARG A 333 0.48 -14.20 -4.57
CA ARG A 333 0.76 -15.61 -4.25
C ARG A 333 -0.01 -16.10 -3.04
N THR A 334 -0.45 -15.19 -2.17
CA THR A 334 -1.11 -15.54 -0.90
C THR A 334 -2.44 -14.82 -0.81
N PRO A 335 -3.57 -15.54 -0.92
CA PRO A 335 -4.87 -14.95 -0.69
C PRO A 335 -4.97 -14.41 0.74
N LEU A 336 -5.52 -13.20 0.90
CA LEU A 336 -5.85 -12.65 2.22
C LEU A 336 -6.98 -13.48 2.85
N LYS A 337 -6.80 -13.92 4.09
CA LYS A 337 -7.76 -14.79 4.79
C LYS A 337 -8.11 -14.21 6.15
N VAL A 338 -9.33 -14.47 6.58
CA VAL A 338 -9.75 -14.34 7.98
C VAL A 338 -9.54 -15.70 8.64
N ASP A 339 -9.30 -15.71 9.95
CA ASP A 339 -9.23 -16.98 10.68
C ASP A 339 -10.56 -17.72 10.57
N ALA A 340 -10.50 -19.05 10.57
CA ALA A 340 -11.70 -19.86 10.56
C ALA A 340 -12.35 -19.84 11.94
N GLY A 341 -13.68 -19.78 11.99
CA GLY A 341 -14.41 -19.74 13.25
C GLY A 341 -15.73 -18.99 13.16
N ILE A 342 -16.33 -18.78 14.33
CA ILE A 342 -17.64 -18.13 14.46
C ILE A 342 -17.49 -16.75 15.07
N TYR A 343 -17.89 -15.73 14.33
CA TYR A 343 -17.80 -14.33 14.73
C TYR A 343 -19.18 -13.78 15.11
N LYS A 344 -19.22 -12.91 16.11
CA LYS A 344 -20.45 -12.19 16.48
C LYS A 344 -20.48 -10.87 15.74
N ILE A 345 -21.56 -10.62 15.01
CA ILE A 345 -21.85 -9.33 14.41
C ILE A 345 -22.93 -8.66 15.26
N GLY A 346 -22.64 -7.47 15.76
CA GLY A 346 -23.48 -6.78 16.73
C GLY A 346 -23.63 -7.57 18.04
N ASN A 347 -24.87 -7.71 18.54
CA ASN A 347 -25.17 -8.35 19.83
C ASN A 347 -26.12 -9.55 19.66
N PRO A 348 -25.67 -10.66 19.05
CA PRO A 348 -26.56 -11.78 18.73
C PRO A 348 -27.17 -12.45 19.98
N THR A 349 -28.44 -12.80 19.86
CA THR A 349 -29.24 -13.53 20.86
C THR A 349 -29.50 -14.97 20.39
N LYS A 350 -30.33 -15.73 21.12
CA LYS A 350 -30.72 -17.09 20.70
C LYS A 350 -31.60 -17.12 19.45
N ASP A 351 -32.25 -16.02 19.11
CA ASP A 351 -33.12 -15.92 17.92
C ASP A 351 -32.38 -15.31 16.71
N SER A 352 -31.14 -14.87 16.92
CA SER A 352 -30.28 -14.32 15.87
C SER A 352 -29.83 -15.39 14.87
N PRO A 353 -29.77 -15.07 13.57
CA PRO A 353 -29.37 -16.04 12.55
C PRO A 353 -27.91 -16.47 12.69
N VAL A 354 -27.65 -17.67 12.20
CA VAL A 354 -26.30 -18.19 11.96
C VAL A 354 -26.09 -18.25 10.45
N ILE A 355 -25.08 -17.52 9.94
CA ILE A 355 -24.82 -17.35 8.51
C ILE A 355 -23.43 -17.92 8.21
N ALA A 356 -23.28 -18.71 7.15
CA ALA A 356 -21.98 -19.20 6.71
C ALA A 356 -21.41 -18.38 5.54
N THR A 357 -20.10 -18.22 5.53
CA THR A 357 -19.34 -17.66 4.40
C THR A 357 -17.95 -18.30 4.34
N SER A 358 -17.18 -18.01 3.29
CA SER A 358 -15.80 -18.49 3.19
C SER A 358 -14.83 -17.57 3.94
N ASN A 359 -13.68 -18.10 4.35
CA ASN A 359 -12.64 -17.34 5.04
C ASN A 359 -11.77 -16.49 4.10
N PHE A 360 -12.15 -16.32 2.83
CA PHE A 360 -11.51 -15.35 1.95
C PHE A 360 -11.84 -13.94 2.45
N ALA A 361 -10.82 -13.14 2.77
CA ALA A 361 -11.02 -11.90 3.50
C ALA A 361 -11.96 -10.93 2.80
N LEU A 362 -11.86 -10.78 1.47
CA LEU A 362 -12.76 -9.92 0.71
C LEU A 362 -14.22 -10.40 0.80
N THR A 363 -14.46 -11.71 0.70
CA THR A 363 -15.80 -12.27 0.86
C THR A 363 -16.32 -12.08 2.28
N TYR A 364 -15.53 -12.42 3.30
CA TYR A 364 -15.91 -12.29 4.70
C TYR A 364 -16.28 -10.84 5.05
N TYR A 365 -15.39 -9.88 4.78
CA TYR A 365 -15.62 -8.47 5.14
C TYR A 365 -16.72 -7.81 4.31
N THR A 366 -17.00 -8.29 3.10
CA THR A 366 -18.16 -7.82 2.32
C THR A 366 -19.46 -8.26 3.00
N VAL A 367 -19.56 -9.54 3.38
CA VAL A 367 -20.72 -10.08 4.10
C VAL A 367 -20.90 -9.41 5.46
N GLU A 368 -19.82 -9.28 6.23
CA GLU A 368 -19.84 -8.60 7.54
C GLU A 368 -20.29 -7.15 7.42
N SER A 369 -19.76 -6.39 6.46
CA SER A 369 -20.13 -5.00 6.23
C SER A 369 -21.61 -4.85 5.88
N ASP A 370 -22.16 -5.74 5.05
CA ASP A 370 -23.59 -5.71 4.67
C ASP A 370 -24.50 -6.07 5.85
N LEU A 371 -24.10 -7.03 6.68
CA LEU A 371 -24.81 -7.41 7.91
C LEU A 371 -24.82 -6.25 8.92
N SER A 372 -23.65 -5.66 9.18
CA SER A 372 -23.48 -4.52 10.06
C SER A 372 -24.26 -3.29 9.58
N SER A 373 -24.20 -2.98 8.29
CA SER A 373 -24.95 -1.87 7.68
C SER A 373 -26.46 -2.12 7.71
N GLY A 374 -26.87 -3.38 7.55
CA GLY A 374 -28.25 -3.84 7.72
C GLY A 374 -28.73 -3.87 9.18
N ARG A 375 -27.85 -3.62 10.16
CA ARG A 375 -28.14 -3.74 11.60
C ARG A 375 -28.66 -5.12 11.99
N ILE A 376 -28.07 -6.17 11.42
CA ILE A 376 -28.46 -7.57 11.68
C ILE A 376 -27.51 -8.17 12.71
N ASP A 377 -28.00 -8.36 13.93
CA ASP A 377 -27.28 -9.08 14.98
C ASP A 377 -27.25 -10.58 14.66
N CYS A 378 -26.06 -11.15 14.42
CA CYS A 378 -25.92 -12.53 13.96
C CYS A 378 -24.60 -13.21 14.35
N TYR A 379 -24.55 -14.53 14.13
CA TYR A 379 -23.31 -15.30 14.13
C TYR A 379 -22.86 -15.54 12.68
N LEU A 380 -21.65 -15.11 12.33
CA LEU A 380 -21.06 -15.31 11.01
C LEU A 380 -19.95 -16.37 11.08
N ALA A 381 -20.17 -17.51 10.42
CA ALA A 381 -19.22 -18.60 10.31
C ALA A 381 -18.26 -18.37 9.14
N SER A 382 -16.99 -18.15 9.45
CA SER A 382 -15.87 -18.09 8.51
C SER A 382 -15.36 -19.51 8.29
N VAL A 383 -15.79 -20.15 7.20
CA VAL A 383 -15.42 -21.54 6.88
C VAL A 383 -14.05 -21.57 6.22
N ASN A 384 -13.15 -22.45 6.66
CA ASN A 384 -11.82 -22.56 6.08
C ASN A 384 -11.84 -23.08 4.64
N THR A 385 -11.72 -22.17 3.67
CA THR A 385 -11.64 -22.48 2.24
C THR A 385 -10.25 -22.23 1.68
N ASP A 386 -9.25 -22.14 2.54
CA ASP A 386 -7.91 -21.76 2.16
C ASP A 386 -7.86 -20.37 1.49
N GLY A 387 -8.79 -19.47 1.83
CA GLY A 387 -8.83 -18.11 1.32
C GLY A 387 -9.44 -17.99 -0.07
N ILE A 388 -10.32 -18.92 -0.44
CA ILE A 388 -11.00 -18.94 -1.73
C ILE A 388 -12.45 -18.47 -1.55
N GLY A 389 -12.94 -17.62 -2.47
CA GLY A 389 -14.34 -17.15 -2.47
C GLY A 389 -15.34 -18.29 -2.61
N VAL A 390 -16.59 -18.07 -2.19
CA VAL A 390 -17.61 -19.14 -2.04
C VAL A 390 -17.79 -20.00 -3.28
N GLU A 391 -18.06 -19.42 -4.46
CA GLU A 391 -18.33 -20.19 -5.67
C GLU A 391 -17.15 -21.09 -6.07
N ALA A 392 -15.95 -20.51 -6.12
CA ALA A 392 -14.73 -21.23 -6.47
C ALA A 392 -14.39 -22.31 -5.43
N ALA A 393 -14.60 -22.03 -4.13
CA ALA A 393 -14.37 -22.98 -3.05
C ALA A 393 -15.38 -24.13 -3.08
N VAL A 394 -16.64 -23.85 -3.43
CA VAL A 394 -17.66 -24.86 -3.65
C VAL A 394 -17.26 -25.75 -4.83
N ALA A 395 -16.84 -25.16 -5.96
CA ALA A 395 -16.38 -25.89 -7.14
C ALA A 395 -15.13 -26.75 -6.89
N GLY A 396 -14.14 -26.21 -6.17
CA GLY A 396 -12.89 -26.88 -5.83
C GLY A 396 -12.98 -27.80 -4.60
N ARG A 397 -14.17 -27.98 -4.01
CA ARG A 397 -14.44 -28.82 -2.83
C ARG A 397 -13.72 -28.38 -1.55
N GLN A 398 -13.39 -27.10 -1.43
CA GLN A 398 -12.91 -26.48 -0.19
C GLN A 398 -14.04 -25.93 0.70
N PHE A 399 -15.23 -25.72 0.15
CA PHE A 399 -16.44 -25.37 0.90
C PHE A 399 -17.41 -26.56 0.82
N THR A 400 -17.50 -27.34 1.89
CA THR A 400 -18.25 -28.61 1.95
C THR A 400 -18.98 -28.76 3.28
N ALA A 401 -20.01 -29.62 3.34
CA ALA A 401 -20.74 -29.89 4.58
C ALA A 401 -19.82 -30.32 5.73
N ALA A 402 -18.81 -31.16 5.44
CA ALA A 402 -17.82 -31.59 6.42
C ALA A 402 -16.99 -30.44 7.00
N ARG A 403 -16.47 -29.54 6.14
CA ARG A 403 -15.67 -28.39 6.59
C ARG A 403 -16.52 -27.34 7.33
N ILE A 404 -17.78 -27.18 6.95
CA ILE A 404 -18.72 -26.33 7.70
C ILE A 404 -18.89 -26.91 9.10
N LYS A 405 -19.19 -28.21 9.22
CA LYS A 405 -19.32 -28.88 10.53
C LYS A 405 -18.05 -28.75 11.36
N GLU A 406 -16.88 -29.02 10.79
CA GLU A 406 -15.57 -28.87 11.43
C GLU A 406 -15.39 -27.45 11.99
N THR A 407 -15.76 -26.42 11.24
CA THR A 407 -15.70 -25.01 11.68
C THR A 407 -16.52 -24.77 12.97
N PHE A 408 -17.73 -25.35 13.07
CA PHE A 408 -18.56 -25.22 14.27
C PHE A 408 -18.06 -26.09 15.43
N ASP A 409 -17.60 -27.31 15.15
CA ASP A 409 -17.04 -28.23 16.15
C ASP A 409 -15.80 -27.63 16.81
N GLU A 410 -14.85 -27.11 16.01
CA GLU A 410 -13.61 -26.47 16.49
C GLU A 410 -13.89 -25.19 17.28
N ALA A 411 -14.92 -24.43 16.88
CA ALA A 411 -15.37 -23.25 17.60
C ALA A 411 -16.15 -23.57 18.89
N GLY A 412 -16.50 -24.83 19.14
CA GLY A 412 -17.32 -25.24 20.28
C GLY A 412 -18.73 -24.64 20.25
N PHE A 413 -19.30 -24.45 19.06
CA PHE A 413 -20.61 -23.83 18.89
C PHE A 413 -21.70 -24.89 18.76
N ASP A 414 -22.45 -25.11 19.85
CA ASP A 414 -23.63 -25.98 19.84
C ASP A 414 -24.89 -25.19 19.43
N PHE A 415 -25.49 -25.57 18.31
CA PHE A 415 -26.71 -24.92 17.79
C PHE A 415 -27.90 -25.01 18.75
N LYS A 416 -28.07 -26.12 19.48
CA LYS A 416 -29.20 -26.30 20.41
C LYS A 416 -29.05 -25.44 21.65
N GLU A 417 -27.82 -25.17 22.07
CA GLU A 417 -27.55 -24.29 23.22
C GLU A 417 -27.60 -22.82 22.83
N LYS A 418 -27.01 -22.48 21.67
CA LYS A 418 -26.79 -21.12 21.21
C LYS A 418 -27.97 -20.53 20.44
N THR A 419 -28.86 -21.36 19.89
CA THR A 419 -29.99 -20.89 19.07
C THR A 419 -31.32 -21.52 19.50
N SER A 420 -32.44 -20.86 19.22
CA SER A 420 -33.80 -21.39 19.44
C SER A 420 -34.34 -22.18 18.23
N HIS A 421 -33.74 -21.98 17.05
CA HIS A 421 -34.27 -22.43 15.76
C HIS A 421 -33.46 -23.55 15.11
N ASN A 422 -32.24 -23.85 15.58
CA ASN A 422 -31.36 -24.90 15.05
C ASN A 422 -31.23 -24.83 13.51
N THR A 423 -30.95 -23.64 13.00
CA THR A 423 -30.97 -23.32 11.55
C THR A 423 -29.73 -22.54 11.16
N ILE A 424 -29.16 -22.85 9.99
CA ILE A 424 -28.05 -22.11 9.37
C ILE A 424 -28.48 -21.56 8.01
N ILE A 425 -27.96 -20.39 7.64
CA ILE A 425 -28.15 -19.77 6.33
C ILE A 425 -26.88 -19.94 5.51
N LEU A 426 -26.99 -20.59 4.34
CA LEU A 426 -25.91 -20.70 3.36
C LEU A 426 -25.99 -19.60 2.30
N PRO A 427 -24.86 -19.18 1.71
CA PRO A 427 -24.87 -18.32 0.53
C PRO A 427 -25.59 -19.00 -0.64
N GLY A 428 -26.26 -18.23 -1.50
CA GLY A 428 -26.95 -18.77 -2.68
C GLY A 428 -26.04 -19.59 -3.61
N LEU A 429 -24.76 -19.21 -3.72
CA LEU A 429 -23.74 -19.92 -4.49
C LEU A 429 -23.36 -21.30 -3.92
N ALA A 430 -23.76 -21.59 -2.68
CA ALA A 430 -23.56 -22.85 -1.99
C ALA A 430 -24.84 -23.69 -1.87
N ALA A 431 -25.93 -23.31 -2.55
CA ALA A 431 -27.24 -23.96 -2.41
C ALA A 431 -27.22 -25.48 -2.61
N ARG A 432 -26.34 -25.98 -3.50
CA ARG A 432 -26.20 -27.42 -3.76
C ARG A 432 -25.74 -28.26 -2.56
N LEU A 433 -25.21 -27.61 -1.51
CA LEU A 433 -24.75 -28.28 -0.29
C LEU A 433 -25.85 -28.45 0.75
N GLN A 434 -27.07 -27.98 0.48
CA GLN A 434 -28.17 -27.98 1.44
C GLN A 434 -28.41 -29.37 2.04
N GLY A 435 -28.72 -30.36 1.20
CA GLY A 435 -29.05 -31.71 1.65
C GLY A 435 -27.89 -32.37 2.42
N ASP A 436 -26.68 -32.31 1.87
CA ASP A 436 -25.49 -32.86 2.52
C ASP A 436 -25.25 -32.26 3.92
N LEU A 437 -25.50 -30.96 4.08
CA LEU A 437 -25.32 -30.27 5.36
C LEU A 437 -26.42 -30.61 6.37
N GLU A 438 -27.68 -30.70 5.91
CA GLU A 438 -28.81 -31.15 6.73
C GLU A 438 -28.57 -32.57 7.26
N ASP A 439 -28.09 -33.48 6.41
CA ASP A 439 -27.77 -34.87 6.79
C ASP A 439 -26.60 -34.95 7.79
N VAL A 440 -25.55 -34.15 7.58
CA VAL A 440 -24.32 -34.20 8.38
C VAL A 440 -24.48 -33.53 9.75
N MET A 441 -25.24 -32.44 9.82
CA MET A 441 -25.39 -31.65 11.05
C MET A 441 -26.72 -31.85 11.78
N GLY A 442 -27.75 -32.41 11.12
CA GLY A 442 -29.07 -32.57 11.72
C GLY A 442 -29.75 -31.23 12.06
N ILE A 443 -29.46 -30.20 11.28
CA ILE A 443 -30.00 -28.84 11.43
C ILE A 443 -30.79 -28.45 10.18
N LYS A 444 -31.66 -27.45 10.28
CA LYS A 444 -32.35 -26.90 9.11
C LYS A 444 -31.40 -25.98 8.34
N VAL A 445 -31.43 -26.02 7.02
CA VAL A 445 -30.62 -25.13 6.18
C VAL A 445 -31.55 -24.21 5.38
N LEU A 446 -31.28 -22.91 5.39
CA LEU A 446 -31.90 -21.93 4.50
C LEU A 446 -30.87 -21.45 3.48
N ILE A 447 -31.35 -21.14 2.27
CA ILE A 447 -30.53 -20.59 1.20
C ILE A 447 -30.75 -19.08 1.12
N GLY A 448 -29.73 -18.33 1.47
CA GLY A 448 -29.67 -16.89 1.33
C GLY A 448 -29.46 -16.44 -0.12
N PRO A 449 -29.36 -15.13 -0.35
CA PRO A 449 -29.12 -14.59 -1.67
C PRO A 449 -27.72 -14.92 -2.21
N VAL A 450 -27.52 -14.72 -3.51
CA VAL A 450 -26.21 -14.83 -4.17
C VAL A 450 -25.29 -13.69 -3.74
N ASP A 451 -25.82 -12.45 -3.73
CA ASP A 451 -25.10 -11.25 -3.30
C ASP A 451 -25.45 -10.86 -1.87
N SER A 452 -24.45 -10.51 -1.06
CA SER A 452 -24.62 -10.19 0.36
C SER A 452 -25.39 -8.90 0.62
N ASN A 453 -25.35 -7.94 -0.30
CA ASN A 453 -26.12 -6.69 -0.19
C ASN A 453 -27.64 -6.91 -0.21
N GLN A 454 -28.10 -8.08 -0.65
CA GLN A 454 -29.50 -8.48 -0.63
C GLN A 454 -29.92 -9.15 0.69
N ILE A 455 -28.97 -9.46 1.60
CA ILE A 455 -29.26 -10.11 2.88
C ILE A 455 -30.31 -9.31 3.67
N PRO A 456 -30.24 -7.98 3.84
CA PRO A 456 -31.25 -7.24 4.59
C PRO A 456 -32.67 -7.47 4.08
N GLY A 457 -32.91 -7.31 2.78
CA GLY A 457 -34.22 -7.54 2.18
C GLY A 457 -34.65 -9.01 2.15
N TRP A 458 -33.70 -9.95 2.20
CA TRP A 458 -33.99 -11.38 2.34
C TRP A 458 -34.43 -11.71 3.78
N MET A 459 -33.77 -11.11 4.79
CA MET A 459 -34.08 -11.32 6.21
C MET A 459 -35.50 -10.88 6.56
N ASP A 460 -35.94 -9.72 6.04
CA ASP A 460 -37.30 -9.20 6.24
C ASP A 460 -38.42 -10.15 5.78
N LYS A 461 -38.12 -11.05 4.84
CA LYS A 461 -39.10 -11.97 4.23
C LYS A 461 -39.02 -13.38 4.76
N ASN A 462 -37.84 -13.80 5.22
CA ASN A 462 -37.52 -15.21 5.45
C ASN A 462 -37.07 -15.51 6.89
N TRP A 463 -36.86 -14.51 7.73
CA TRP A 463 -36.33 -14.70 9.09
C TRP A 463 -37.02 -13.88 10.17
N LEU A 464 -37.24 -12.58 9.92
CA LEU A 464 -37.85 -11.64 10.87
C LEU A 464 -39.36 -11.80 10.99
#